data_AF-A0AAW1X890-F1
#
_entry.id   AF-A0AAW1X890-F1
#
_cell.length_a   1.000
_cell.length_b   1.000
_cell.length_c   1.000
_cell.angle_alpha   90.00
_cell.angle_beta   90.00
_cell.angle_gamma   90.00
#
_symmetry.space_group_name_H-M   'P 1'
#
loop_
_entity.id
_entity.type
_entity.pdbx_description
1 polymer ?
#
loop_
_entity_poly.entity_id
_entity_poly.type
_entity_poly.pdbx_seq_one_letter_code
_entity_poly.pdbx_strand_id
1 'polypeptide(L)'
;MDPLTNGDYPKIMKSLVGDRLPRFTKEESKLLKGSFDFIGLNYYTSAYAIDAPEFRTVSNVSYMTDSLTTTSYLRNGVPLVQRLPQMTSMFIQGESEIFCSSTKRKYNNPLVYITENGVDEINDPKLTLEEALADNQRIDYHFRHLDYLLASINDGVNVKGYFAWSLLDDFEWTLGYTVRFGINYVDYIKMG
;
A
#
# COMPACT_ATOMS: atom_id res chain seq x y z
N MET A 1 -4.35 -9.71 -8.51
CA MET A 1 -3.34 -10.69 -8.97
C MET A 1 -3.94 -11.89 -9.66
N ASP A 2 -5.05 -12.48 -9.18
CA ASP A 2 -5.65 -13.68 -9.80
C ASP A 2 -5.83 -13.60 -11.34
N PRO A 3 -6.28 -12.49 -11.97
CA PRO A 3 -6.34 -12.41 -13.43
C PRO A 3 -4.97 -12.59 -14.10
N LEU A 4 -3.91 -11.99 -13.53
CA LEU A 4 -2.54 -12.10 -14.05
C LEU A 4 -1.95 -13.49 -13.87
N THR A 5 -2.34 -14.23 -12.82
CA THR A 5 -1.75 -15.56 -12.54
C THR A 5 -2.58 -16.71 -13.09
N ASN A 6 -3.91 -16.55 -13.12
CA ASN A 6 -4.88 -17.60 -13.42
C ASN A 6 -5.74 -17.29 -14.65
N GLY A 7 -5.72 -16.06 -15.17
CA GLY A 7 -6.54 -15.64 -16.32
C GLY A 7 -8.00 -15.36 -15.97
N ASP A 8 -8.36 -15.28 -14.68
CA ASP A 8 -9.74 -15.06 -14.23
C ASP A 8 -9.79 -14.34 -12.86
N TYR A 9 -10.92 -13.73 -12.55
CA TYR A 9 -11.15 -13.06 -11.28
C TYR A 9 -11.27 -14.06 -10.11
N PRO A 10 -10.97 -13.63 -8.86
CA PRO A 10 -11.21 -14.44 -7.67
C PRO A 10 -12.67 -14.89 -7.58
N LYS A 11 -12.92 -16.12 -7.11
CA LYS A 11 -14.28 -16.67 -6.97
C LYS A 11 -15.19 -15.78 -6.12
N ILE A 12 -14.66 -15.24 -5.02
CA ILE A 12 -15.42 -14.36 -4.12
C ILE A 12 -15.86 -13.07 -4.83
N MET A 13 -14.99 -12.49 -5.65
CA MET A 13 -15.31 -11.28 -6.41
C MET A 13 -16.45 -11.55 -7.42
N LYS A 14 -16.38 -12.68 -8.15
CA LYS A 14 -17.46 -13.09 -9.06
C LYS A 14 -18.80 -13.29 -8.33
N SER A 15 -18.75 -13.84 -7.12
CA SER A 15 -19.95 -14.08 -6.31
C SER A 15 -20.57 -12.80 -5.75
N LEU A 16 -19.75 -11.84 -5.30
CA LEU A 16 -20.24 -10.62 -4.64
C LEU A 16 -20.60 -9.53 -5.65
N VAL A 17 -19.84 -9.39 -6.73
CA VAL A 17 -20.03 -8.34 -7.73
C VAL A 17 -21.11 -8.73 -8.76
N GLY A 18 -21.19 -10.02 -9.12
CA GLY A 18 -22.17 -10.54 -10.06
C GLY A 18 -22.02 -9.93 -11.46
N ASP A 19 -23.14 -9.53 -12.07
CA ASP A 19 -23.19 -9.08 -13.46
C ASP A 19 -22.52 -7.73 -13.72
N ARG A 20 -22.17 -6.97 -12.66
CA ARG A 20 -21.35 -5.76 -12.79
C ARG A 20 -19.89 -6.07 -13.10
N LEU A 21 -19.45 -7.31 -12.90
CA LEU A 21 -18.09 -7.74 -13.19
C LEU A 21 -18.00 -8.23 -14.64
N PRO A 22 -17.20 -7.56 -15.51
CA PRO A 22 -16.96 -8.06 -16.85
C PRO A 22 -16.36 -9.47 -16.82
N ARG A 23 -16.57 -10.22 -17.90
CA ARG A 23 -16.03 -11.56 -18.05
C ARG A 23 -14.99 -11.54 -19.16
N PHE A 24 -13.84 -12.15 -18.90
CA PHE A 24 -12.86 -12.39 -19.95
C PHE A 24 -13.37 -13.47 -20.90
N THR A 25 -13.23 -13.22 -22.19
CA THR A 25 -13.25 -14.27 -23.21
C THR A 25 -12.09 -15.25 -22.99
N LYS A 26 -12.12 -16.40 -23.66
CA LYS A 26 -11.03 -17.39 -23.55
C LYS A 26 -9.72 -16.82 -24.07
N GLU A 27 -9.80 -16.02 -25.12
CA GLU A 27 -8.70 -15.35 -25.79
C GLU A 27 -8.07 -14.30 -24.85
N GLU A 28 -8.88 -13.43 -24.23
CA GLU A 28 -8.40 -12.44 -23.25
C GLU A 28 -7.80 -13.10 -22.00
N SER A 29 -8.47 -14.14 -21.48
CA SER A 29 -7.97 -14.91 -20.33
C SER A 29 -6.58 -15.48 -20.60
N LYS A 30 -6.35 -16.00 -21.82
CA LYS A 30 -5.05 -16.50 -22.25
C LYS A 30 -4.01 -15.40 -22.38
N LEU A 31 -4.40 -14.20 -22.84
CA LEU A 31 -3.49 -13.05 -22.96
C LEU A 31 -3.06 -12.51 -21.59
N LEU A 32 -3.93 -12.54 -20.59
CA LEU A 32 -3.64 -12.04 -19.24
C LEU A 32 -2.80 -13.00 -18.41
N LYS A 33 -2.99 -14.30 -18.58
CA LYS A 33 -2.34 -15.30 -17.74
C LYS A 33 -0.83 -15.32 -18.01
N GLY A 34 -0.06 -14.94 -17.00
CA GLY A 34 1.41 -14.83 -17.06
C GLY A 34 1.88 -13.58 -17.82
N SER A 35 1.03 -12.56 -17.98
CA SER A 35 1.37 -11.33 -18.71
C SER A 35 2.26 -10.36 -17.90
N PHE A 36 3.23 -10.91 -17.16
CA PHE A 36 4.18 -10.14 -16.35
C PHE A 36 5.49 -10.93 -16.18
N ASP A 37 6.62 -10.23 -16.25
CA ASP A 37 7.93 -10.79 -15.90
C ASP A 37 8.27 -10.57 -14.43
N PHE A 38 7.75 -9.49 -13.85
CA PHE A 38 7.88 -9.11 -12.45
C PHE A 38 6.66 -8.30 -12.00
N ILE A 39 6.53 -8.11 -10.70
CA ILE A 39 5.48 -7.29 -10.07
C ILE A 39 6.14 -6.08 -9.39
N GLY A 40 5.72 -4.89 -9.80
CA GLY A 40 5.93 -3.67 -9.01
C GLY A 40 4.90 -3.61 -7.89
N LEU A 41 5.36 -3.45 -6.66
CA LEU A 41 4.50 -3.37 -5.49
C LEU A 41 4.70 -2.04 -4.77
N ASN A 42 3.61 -1.30 -4.63
CA ASN A 42 3.53 -0.17 -3.71
C ASN A 42 2.91 -0.65 -2.41
N TYR A 43 3.55 -0.38 -1.28
CA TYR A 43 2.97 -0.66 0.03
C TYR A 43 3.34 0.45 1.02
N TYR A 44 2.40 0.80 1.89
CA TYR A 44 2.52 1.96 2.79
C TYR A 44 2.08 1.63 4.22
N THR A 45 0.92 0.99 4.36
CA THR A 45 0.26 0.71 5.63
C THR A 45 -0.62 -0.53 5.48
N SER A 46 -1.07 -1.05 6.61
CA SER A 46 -2.04 -2.12 6.72
C SER A 46 -3.20 -1.71 7.65
N ALA A 47 -4.34 -2.40 7.58
CA ALA A 47 -5.51 -2.13 8.40
C ALA A 47 -6.22 -3.42 8.83
N TYR A 48 -7.00 -3.36 9.92
CA TYR A 48 -7.91 -4.44 10.27
C TYR A 48 -9.13 -4.42 9.35
N ALA A 49 -9.54 -5.60 8.88
CA ALA A 49 -10.83 -5.78 8.25
C ALA A 49 -11.90 -6.10 9.31
N ILE A 50 -13.05 -5.44 9.19
CA ILE A 50 -14.24 -5.66 10.02
C ILE A 50 -15.34 -6.16 9.09
N ASP A 51 -16.01 -7.26 9.47
CA ASP A 51 -17.16 -7.78 8.74
C ASP A 51 -18.29 -6.73 8.73
N ALA A 52 -18.82 -6.44 7.55
CA ALA A 52 -19.85 -5.44 7.32
C ALA A 52 -21.02 -6.03 6.51
N PRO A 53 -21.78 -6.99 7.09
CA PRO A 53 -22.85 -7.68 6.39
C PRO A 53 -24.00 -6.76 5.96
N GLU A 54 -24.16 -5.60 6.60
CA GLU A 54 -25.13 -4.56 6.24
C GLU A 54 -24.93 -4.04 4.81
N PHE A 55 -23.72 -4.14 4.25
CA PHE A 55 -23.44 -3.79 2.85
C PHE A 55 -24.11 -4.71 1.83
N ARG A 56 -24.66 -5.86 2.25
CA ARG A 56 -25.43 -6.73 1.35
C ARG A 56 -26.73 -6.10 0.88
N THR A 57 -27.28 -5.16 1.65
CA THR A 57 -28.63 -4.62 1.43
C THR A 57 -28.63 -3.13 1.08
N VAL A 58 -27.46 -2.53 0.85
CA VAL A 58 -27.38 -1.10 0.48
C VAL A 58 -27.95 -0.89 -0.92
N SER A 59 -28.70 0.19 -1.10
CA SER A 59 -29.23 0.59 -2.41
C SER A 59 -28.13 1.11 -3.35
N ASN A 60 -27.10 1.74 -2.80
CA ASN A 60 -25.97 2.32 -3.53
C ASN A 60 -24.80 1.34 -3.59
N VAL A 61 -24.98 0.22 -4.29
CA VAL A 61 -23.91 -0.77 -4.50
C VAL A 61 -22.76 -0.13 -5.26
N SER A 62 -21.53 -0.30 -4.76
CA SER A 62 -20.31 0.21 -5.37
C SER A 62 -19.12 -0.71 -5.10
N TYR A 63 -18.00 -0.46 -5.78
CA TYR A 63 -16.76 -1.20 -5.54
C TYR A 63 -16.30 -1.16 -4.08
N MET A 64 -16.68 -0.10 -3.34
CA MET A 64 -16.35 0.08 -1.91
C MET A 64 -17.16 -0.82 -0.99
N THR A 65 -18.37 -1.21 -1.39
CA THR A 65 -19.27 -2.03 -0.56
C THR A 65 -19.18 -3.51 -0.91
N ASP A 66 -18.66 -3.84 -2.10
CA ASP A 66 -18.64 -5.19 -2.66
C ASP A 66 -17.85 -6.20 -1.83
N SER A 67 -16.83 -5.77 -1.07
CA SER A 67 -16.06 -6.66 -0.22
C SER A 67 -16.81 -7.11 1.04
N LEU A 68 -17.93 -6.46 1.38
CA LEU A 68 -18.67 -6.66 2.64
C LEU A 68 -17.79 -6.47 3.88
N THR A 69 -16.83 -5.55 3.80
CA THR A 69 -15.93 -5.24 4.90
C THR A 69 -15.74 -3.74 5.03
N THR A 70 -15.57 -3.27 6.25
CA THR A 70 -14.97 -1.95 6.54
C THR A 70 -13.54 -2.13 7.05
N THR A 71 -12.77 -1.05 7.11
CA THR A 71 -11.42 -1.05 7.67
C THR A 71 -11.35 -0.24 8.95
N SER A 72 -10.47 -0.65 9.85
CA SER A 72 -10.17 0.07 11.09
C SER A 72 -8.70 -0.01 11.41
N TYR A 73 -8.16 1.08 11.97
CA TYR A 73 -6.82 1.10 12.54
C TYR A 73 -6.81 0.77 14.04
N LEU A 74 -7.99 0.53 14.62
CA LEU A 74 -8.18 0.16 16.01
C LEU A 74 -8.60 -1.30 16.10
N ARG A 75 -8.03 -2.02 17.06
CA ARG A 75 -8.53 -3.31 17.53
C ARG A 75 -8.88 -3.18 19.00
N ASN A 76 -10.16 -3.38 19.32
CA ASN A 76 -10.69 -3.23 20.69
C ASN A 76 -10.37 -1.85 21.31
N GLY A 77 -10.41 -0.78 20.51
CA GLY A 77 -10.08 0.57 20.94
C GLY A 77 -8.58 0.87 21.04
N VAL A 78 -7.70 -0.10 20.79
CA VAL A 78 -6.24 0.06 20.78
C VAL A 78 -5.76 0.33 19.35
N PRO A 79 -5.09 1.46 19.09
CA PRO A 79 -4.47 1.73 17.80
C PRO A 79 -3.40 0.71 17.42
N LEU A 80 -3.30 0.40 16.13
CA LEU A 80 -2.25 -0.44 15.55
C LEU A 80 -0.84 0.07 15.84
N VAL A 81 -0.67 1.39 15.82
CA VAL A 81 0.54 2.13 16.22
C VAL A 81 0.17 3.50 16.74
N GLN A 82 1.16 4.20 17.32
CA GLN A 82 1.02 5.59 17.74
C GLN A 82 0.41 6.41 16.61
N ARG A 83 -0.80 6.91 16.86
CA ARG A 83 -1.52 7.75 15.91
C ARG A 83 -0.72 9.03 15.74
N LEU A 84 0.00 9.13 14.65
CA LEU A 84 0.43 10.42 14.17
C LEU A 84 -0.68 10.98 13.27
N PRO A 85 -0.88 12.31 13.20
CA PRO A 85 -1.98 12.94 12.46
C PRO A 85 -2.03 12.66 10.95
N GLN A 86 -1.14 11.82 10.40
CA GLN A 86 -0.82 11.73 8.98
C GLN A 86 -1.46 10.51 8.29
N MET A 87 -1.56 10.58 6.96
CA MET A 87 -2.28 9.59 6.14
C MET A 87 -1.51 8.26 6.03
N THR A 88 -0.17 8.29 6.10
CA THR A 88 0.70 7.10 5.94
C THR A 88 1.50 6.72 7.19
N SER A 89 1.35 7.44 8.29
CA SER A 89 2.07 7.19 9.56
C SER A 89 1.59 5.95 10.33
N MET A 90 1.00 4.97 9.65
CA MET A 90 0.33 3.81 10.24
C MET A 90 1.08 2.53 9.92
N PHE A 91 2.30 2.42 10.44
CA PHE A 91 3.07 1.19 10.33
C PHE A 91 2.40 0.03 11.06
N ILE A 92 2.19 -1.13 10.44
CA ILE A 92 1.96 -2.37 11.20
C ILE A 92 3.26 -3.15 11.24
N GLN A 93 3.72 -3.50 12.43
CA GLN A 93 4.90 -4.35 12.60
C GLN A 93 4.76 -5.68 11.85
N GLY A 94 5.72 -5.95 10.97
CA GLY A 94 5.74 -7.16 10.14
C GLY A 94 4.89 -7.10 8.87
N GLU A 95 4.36 -5.94 8.45
CA GLU A 95 3.48 -5.89 7.28
C GLU A 95 4.16 -6.28 5.97
N SER A 96 5.39 -5.81 5.76
CA SER A 96 6.22 -6.23 4.62
C SER A 96 6.36 -7.75 4.60
N GLU A 97 6.55 -8.37 5.76
CA GLU A 97 6.70 -9.82 5.92
C GLU A 97 5.40 -10.58 5.62
N ILE A 98 4.28 -10.15 6.20
CA ILE A 98 2.96 -10.77 5.98
C ILE A 98 2.59 -10.70 4.49
N PHE A 99 2.81 -9.54 3.87
CA PHE A 99 2.46 -9.31 2.48
C PHE A 99 3.38 -10.05 1.52
N CYS A 100 4.70 -9.96 1.71
CA CYS A 100 5.69 -10.66 0.90
C CYS A 100 5.50 -12.18 0.98
N SER A 101 5.30 -12.70 2.20
CA SER A 101 5.03 -14.12 2.42
C SER A 101 3.71 -14.58 1.79
N SER A 102 2.66 -13.76 1.85
CA SER A 102 1.38 -14.07 1.20
C SER A 102 1.51 -14.07 -0.32
N THR A 103 2.25 -13.12 -0.89
CA THR A 103 2.53 -13.06 -2.33
C THR A 103 3.29 -14.29 -2.78
N LYS A 104 4.35 -14.67 -2.05
CA LYS A 104 5.12 -15.89 -2.29
C LYS A 104 4.23 -17.13 -2.33
N ARG A 105 3.42 -17.35 -1.27
CA ARG A 105 2.56 -18.53 -1.14
C ARG A 105 1.44 -18.60 -2.18
N LYS A 106 0.79 -17.48 -2.45
CA LYS A 106 -0.44 -17.46 -3.27
C LYS A 106 -0.17 -17.35 -4.78
N TYR A 107 0.94 -16.72 -5.17
CA TYR A 107 1.20 -16.36 -6.56
C TYR A 107 2.51 -16.96 -7.10
N ASN A 108 2.97 -18.08 -6.53
CA ASN A 108 4.13 -18.84 -6.99
C ASN A 108 5.45 -18.05 -6.97
N ASN A 109 5.69 -17.29 -5.90
CA ASN A 109 6.93 -16.55 -5.64
C ASN A 109 7.46 -15.73 -6.84
N PRO A 110 6.65 -14.79 -7.38
CA PRO A 110 7.06 -13.99 -8.53
C PRO A 110 8.25 -13.11 -8.19
N LEU A 111 8.98 -12.65 -9.20
CA LEU A 111 9.95 -11.59 -9.05
C LEU A 111 9.23 -10.28 -8.66
N VAL A 112 9.67 -9.63 -7.58
CA VAL A 112 9.05 -8.42 -7.03
C VAL A 112 10.08 -7.28 -6.93
N TYR A 113 9.62 -6.07 -7.24
CA TYR A 113 10.29 -4.82 -6.88
C TYR A 113 9.33 -4.01 -6.02
N ILE A 114 9.80 -3.49 -4.88
CA ILE A 114 9.03 -2.53 -4.09
C ILE A 114 9.17 -1.19 -4.78
N THR A 115 8.16 -0.80 -5.54
CA THR A 115 8.19 0.38 -6.41
C THR A 115 7.86 1.68 -5.68
N GLU A 116 7.15 1.60 -4.56
CA GLU A 116 6.96 2.72 -3.63
C GLU A 116 6.77 2.21 -2.19
N ASN A 117 7.44 2.88 -1.26
CA ASN A 117 7.20 2.80 0.18
C ASN A 117 7.70 4.08 0.82
N GLY A 118 6.87 4.76 1.62
CA GLY A 118 7.20 6.08 2.16
C GLY A 118 6.26 6.50 3.28
N VAL A 119 6.65 7.55 4.00
CA VAL A 119 5.81 8.17 5.03
C VAL A 119 5.83 9.68 4.92
N ASP A 120 4.65 10.27 5.09
CA ASP A 120 4.44 11.71 5.10
C ASP A 120 4.71 12.35 6.46
N GLU A 121 5.24 13.56 6.42
CA GLU A 121 5.22 14.52 7.53
C GLU A 121 4.41 15.76 7.16
N ILE A 122 3.82 16.42 8.17
CA ILE A 122 3.14 17.70 7.94
C ILE A 122 4.16 18.75 7.54
N ASN A 123 3.85 19.52 6.50
CA ASN A 123 4.61 20.70 6.13
C ASN A 123 4.23 21.88 7.04
N ASP A 124 4.73 21.90 8.28
CA ASP A 124 4.42 22.96 9.25
C ASP A 124 5.29 24.21 8.99
N PRO A 125 4.70 25.34 8.55
CA PRO A 125 5.44 26.56 8.25
C PRO A 125 6.06 27.23 9.49
N LYS A 126 5.76 26.74 10.70
CA LYS A 126 6.34 27.26 11.95
C LYS A 126 7.69 26.64 12.28
N LEU A 127 8.03 25.50 11.69
CA LEU A 127 9.30 24.84 11.92
C LEU A 127 10.43 25.61 11.21
N THR A 128 11.57 25.70 11.87
CA THR A 128 12.82 26.10 11.23
C THR A 128 13.25 25.03 10.21
N LEU A 129 14.14 25.39 9.28
CA LEU A 129 14.71 24.42 8.33
C LEU A 129 15.42 23.28 9.07
N GLU A 130 16.13 23.57 10.16
CA GLU A 130 16.82 22.54 10.96
C GLU A 130 15.82 21.55 11.58
N GLU A 131 14.71 22.05 12.14
CA GLU A 131 13.65 21.19 12.69
C GLU A 131 12.95 20.39 11.60
N ALA A 132 12.66 21.00 10.44
CA ALA A 132 12.02 20.33 9.32
C ALA A 132 12.92 19.26 8.65
N LEU A 133 14.25 19.37 8.79
CA LEU A 133 15.22 18.37 8.32
C LEU A 133 15.46 17.26 9.35
N ALA A 134 15.05 17.45 10.61
CA ALA A 134 15.20 16.47 11.69
C ALA A 134 14.14 15.35 11.62
N ASP A 135 14.08 14.66 10.49
CA ASP A 135 13.02 13.73 10.11
C ASP A 135 13.25 12.30 10.64
N ASN A 136 13.22 12.16 11.97
CA ASN A 136 13.46 10.88 12.63
C ASN A 136 12.34 9.86 12.34
N GLN A 137 11.14 10.34 12.03
CA GLN A 137 9.99 9.48 11.73
C GLN A 137 10.17 8.76 10.39
N ARG A 138 10.58 9.47 9.32
CA ARG A 138 10.85 8.82 8.02
C ARG A 138 12.04 7.88 8.10
N ILE A 139 13.06 8.21 8.90
CA ILE A 139 14.19 7.32 9.18
C ILE A 139 13.72 6.01 9.84
N ASP A 140 12.95 6.09 10.94
CA ASP A 140 12.44 4.90 11.64
C ASP A 140 11.54 4.05 10.73
N TYR A 141 10.67 4.70 9.96
CA TYR A 141 9.78 4.04 9.01
C TYR A 141 10.54 3.18 7.99
N HIS A 142 11.49 3.78 7.26
CA HIS A 142 12.27 3.05 6.28
C HIS A 142 13.15 1.97 6.92
N PHE A 143 13.77 2.28 8.07
CA PHE A 143 14.59 1.32 8.79
C PHE A 143 13.81 0.05 9.11
N ARG A 144 12.63 0.19 9.71
CA ARG A 144 11.78 -0.95 10.11
C ARG A 144 11.27 -1.72 8.89
N HIS A 145 10.81 -1.03 7.84
CA HIS A 145 10.36 -1.72 6.63
C HIS A 145 11.46 -2.49 5.92
N LEU A 146 12.66 -1.92 5.83
CA LEU A 146 13.81 -2.59 5.24
C LEU A 146 14.25 -3.80 6.07
N ASP A 147 14.15 -3.73 7.40
CA ASP A 147 14.44 -4.86 8.30
C ASP A 147 13.49 -6.05 8.04
N TYR A 148 12.17 -5.81 8.01
CA TYR A 148 11.19 -6.86 7.68
C TYR A 148 11.31 -7.36 6.24
N LEU A 149 11.64 -6.48 5.29
CA LEU A 149 11.87 -6.87 3.90
C LEU A 149 13.09 -7.79 3.79
N LEU A 150 14.18 -7.48 4.51
CA LEU A 150 15.37 -8.31 4.56
C LEU A 150 15.07 -9.69 5.18
N ALA A 151 14.30 -9.73 6.28
CA ALA A 151 13.83 -10.99 6.87
C ALA A 151 13.04 -11.82 5.85
N SER A 152 12.13 -11.19 5.09
CA SER A 152 11.34 -11.85 4.04
C SER A 152 12.20 -12.40 2.89
N ILE A 153 13.25 -11.66 2.49
CA ILE A 153 14.20 -12.10 1.47
C ILE A 153 15.00 -13.32 1.99
N ASN A 154 15.43 -13.30 3.25
CA ASN A 154 16.10 -14.43 3.89
C ASN A 154 15.19 -15.67 3.97
N ASP A 155 13.88 -15.47 4.10
CA ASP A 155 12.86 -16.52 4.02
C ASP A 155 12.50 -16.92 2.58
N GLY A 156 13.22 -16.41 1.58
CA GLY A 156 13.15 -16.84 0.18
C GLY A 156 12.06 -16.17 -0.65
N VAL A 157 11.55 -15.00 -0.23
CA VAL A 157 10.74 -14.14 -1.11
C VAL A 157 11.66 -13.53 -2.19
N ASN A 158 11.23 -13.58 -3.46
CA ASN A 158 12.03 -13.11 -4.59
C ASN A 158 11.92 -11.59 -4.83
N VAL A 159 12.40 -10.78 -3.89
CA VAL A 159 12.49 -9.31 -4.05
C VAL A 159 13.86 -8.91 -4.57
N LYS A 160 13.93 -7.96 -5.53
CA LYS A 160 15.18 -7.49 -6.14
C LYS A 160 15.44 -5.99 -6.08
N GLY A 161 14.51 -5.20 -5.55
CA GLY A 161 14.75 -3.78 -5.36
C GLY A 161 13.72 -3.12 -4.47
N TYR A 162 14.12 -1.97 -3.95
CA TYR A 162 13.32 -1.11 -3.09
C TYR A 162 13.52 0.34 -3.50
N PHE A 163 12.40 1.02 -3.79
CA PHE A 163 12.35 2.40 -4.22
C PHE A 163 11.53 3.19 -3.19
N ALA A 164 12.22 4.06 -2.44
CA ALA A 164 11.58 4.91 -1.44
C ALA A 164 10.72 5.98 -2.12
N TRP A 165 9.53 6.20 -1.60
CA TRP A 165 8.69 7.35 -1.95
C TRP A 165 8.92 8.47 -0.92
N SER A 166 9.41 9.64 -1.29
CA SER A 166 9.82 10.08 -2.63
C SER A 166 11.21 10.71 -2.63
N LEU A 167 11.76 10.97 -3.83
CA LEU A 167 13.09 11.58 -3.95
C LEU A 167 13.11 13.01 -3.39
N LEU A 168 12.07 13.80 -3.68
CA LEU A 168 11.95 15.22 -3.34
C LEU A 168 10.58 15.45 -2.72
N ASP A 169 10.45 16.45 -1.84
CA ASP A 169 9.12 16.95 -1.49
C ASP A 169 8.40 17.44 -2.77
N ASP A 170 7.16 16.99 -2.95
CA ASP A 170 6.39 17.21 -4.18
C ASP A 170 4.91 17.52 -3.90
N PHE A 171 4.12 17.58 -4.97
CA PHE A 171 2.68 17.79 -4.89
C PHE A 171 1.97 16.45 -4.59
N GLU A 172 1.43 16.31 -3.38
CA GLU A 172 0.76 15.08 -2.94
C GLU A 172 -0.75 15.15 -3.21
N TRP A 173 -1.17 14.84 -4.44
CA TRP A 173 -2.57 14.65 -4.86
C TRP A 173 -3.59 15.59 -4.17
N THR A 174 -4.41 15.05 -3.25
CA THR A 174 -5.48 15.78 -2.57
C THR A 174 -4.98 16.63 -1.39
N LEU A 175 -3.74 16.44 -0.96
CA LEU A 175 -3.07 17.17 0.11
C LEU A 175 -2.22 18.33 -0.42
N GLY A 176 -1.90 18.34 -1.71
CA GLY A 176 -1.03 19.36 -2.31
C GLY A 176 0.31 19.44 -1.58
N TYR A 177 0.77 20.65 -1.25
CA TYR A 177 2.03 20.88 -0.54
C TYR A 177 1.90 20.93 0.99
N THR A 178 0.80 20.42 1.55
CA THR A 178 0.57 20.43 3.01
C THR A 178 1.30 19.32 3.74
N VAL A 179 1.85 18.36 3.01
CA VAL A 179 2.64 17.25 3.52
C VAL A 179 3.93 17.07 2.72
N ARG A 180 4.86 16.30 3.25
CA ARG A 180 6.21 16.05 2.72
C ARG A 180 6.52 14.56 2.75
N PHE A 181 6.81 13.97 1.59
CA PHE A 181 7.29 12.59 1.46
C PHE A 181 8.79 12.51 1.12
N GLY A 182 9.40 13.63 0.75
CA GLY A 182 10.73 13.64 0.19
C GLY A 182 11.79 13.23 1.19
N ILE A 183 12.73 12.38 0.75
CA ILE A 183 13.99 12.21 1.47
C ILE A 183 14.92 13.42 1.29
N ASN A 184 14.58 14.33 0.37
CA ASN A 184 15.22 15.64 0.21
C ASN A 184 14.17 16.76 0.31
N TYR A 185 14.49 17.75 1.13
CA TYR A 185 13.65 18.92 1.33
C TYR A 185 13.58 19.81 0.09
N VAL A 186 12.40 20.37 -0.19
CA VAL A 186 12.20 21.39 -1.23
C VAL A 186 11.67 22.70 -0.65
N ASP A 187 12.38 23.79 -0.90
CA ASP A 187 11.92 25.15 -0.61
C ASP A 187 11.04 25.66 -1.77
N TYR A 188 9.72 25.57 -1.60
CA TYR A 188 8.76 25.98 -2.63
C TYR A 188 8.75 27.48 -2.94
N ILE A 189 9.25 28.34 -2.05
CA ILE A 189 9.22 29.80 -2.22
C ILE A 189 10.42 30.26 -3.05
N LYS A 190 11.58 29.60 -2.92
CA LYS A 190 12.81 29.98 -3.63
C LYS A 190 12.99 29.32 -5.01
N MET A 191 12.03 28.53 -5.45
CA MET A 191 12.06 27.87 -6.77
C MET A 191 11.49 28.75 -7.92
N GLY A 192 11.05 29.99 -7.64
CA GLY A 192 10.51 30.94 -8.62
C GLY A 192 11.35 32.20 -8.77
#